data_AF-A0A060IP25-F1
#
_entry.id   AF-A0A060IP25-F1
#
_cell.length_a   1.000
_cell.length_b   1.000
_cell.length_c   1.000
_cell.angle_alpha   90.00
_cell.angle_beta   90.00
_cell.angle_gamma   90.00
#
_symmetry.space_group_name_H-M   'P 1'
#
loop_
_entity.id
_entity.type
_entity.pdbx_description
1 polymer ?
#
loop_
_entity_poly.entity_id
_entity_poly.type
_entity_poly.pdbx_seq_one_letter_code
_entity_poly.pdbx_strand_id
1 'polypeptide(L)'
;MHPSLMLSLSSKIYNLRFTYLLTLSFAAISLIVLYGWHHYSSQKLLRSFFPYAPKLDVSFFSPPSLDDSLKYRKLLELTTSPRSYNKHHPTLGFGNIYCISLPTRQDRRESMRKLAAALGINITFIDAISKEHPMIGWIGERVSEVRKQKVKLMAKYSGLKEEKFGGMGPNSVWLTSSLVTEANSARLKGIKLPNLTASHPEFQGKNWVEHLWTVPDPSMLAPSDDNFNITAALWDKQEKIAPRQLNAAAISTYYNHLRALRLLQESGAKSALILEDDVDTEWDLERRWRSLERHLPEDWETVFLGHCWGRELLNPQFGHPNLHKSSQPLCLHGYAVSQRGANKLLKLYNDPWIAFQTPVDTCIPGFIKRGLISYSVEPPIIIQSKVLESDIQSGKGSKWRGLLADSVMERILKSEGANITTTLNGAQGKDIDPASGYFFMQINTCGA
;
A
#
# COMPACT_ATOMS: atom_id res chain seq x y z
N MET A 1 57.75 -29.00 -63.81
CA MET A 1 56.45 -28.63 -64.40
C MET A 1 56.04 -27.27 -63.86
N HIS A 2 55.53 -26.40 -64.74
CA HIS A 2 55.52 -24.92 -64.73
C HIS A 2 55.25 -24.12 -63.43
N PRO A 3 56.05 -23.07 -63.12
CA PRO A 3 55.75 -22.05 -62.10
C PRO A 3 54.87 -20.88 -62.62
N SER A 4 54.07 -21.10 -63.66
CA SER A 4 53.32 -20.04 -64.35
C SER A 4 51.86 -19.86 -63.91
N LEU A 5 51.34 -20.73 -63.03
CA LEU A 5 49.92 -20.73 -62.61
C LEU A 5 49.65 -20.11 -61.22
N MET A 6 50.66 -19.94 -60.37
CA MET A 6 50.48 -19.40 -59.00
C MET A 6 50.43 -17.87 -58.92
N LEU A 7 50.93 -17.14 -59.93
CA LEU A 7 50.92 -15.67 -59.95
C LEU A 7 49.60 -15.06 -60.50
N SER A 8 48.77 -15.84 -61.20
CA SER A 8 47.51 -15.37 -61.82
C SER A 8 46.31 -15.37 -60.84
N LEU A 9 46.30 -16.28 -59.86
CA LEU A 9 45.21 -16.39 -58.88
C LEU A 9 45.34 -15.37 -57.73
N SER A 10 46.57 -15.00 -57.34
CA SER A 10 46.81 -14.03 -56.26
C SER A 10 46.39 -12.59 -56.65
N SER A 11 46.66 -12.15 -57.88
CA SER A 11 46.30 -10.79 -58.32
C SER A 11 44.80 -10.60 -58.55
N LYS A 12 44.08 -11.64 -58.98
CA LYS A 12 42.62 -11.60 -59.16
C LYS A 12 41.86 -11.53 -57.84
N ILE A 13 42.32 -12.24 -56.80
CA ILE A 13 41.68 -12.23 -55.47
C ILE A 13 41.93 -10.89 -54.75
N TYR A 14 43.12 -10.30 -54.91
CA TYR A 14 43.41 -8.97 -54.36
C TYR A 14 42.57 -7.87 -55.01
N ASN A 15 42.44 -7.88 -56.35
CA ASN A 15 41.62 -6.90 -57.06
C ASN A 15 40.12 -7.02 -56.74
N LEU A 16 39.60 -8.23 -56.51
CA LEU A 16 38.20 -8.44 -56.12
C LEU A 16 37.91 -7.94 -54.69
N ARG A 17 38.83 -8.17 -53.74
CA ARG A 17 38.67 -7.69 -52.36
C ARG A 17 38.81 -6.17 -52.26
N PHE A 18 39.69 -5.57 -53.05
CA PHE A 18 39.87 -4.11 -53.09
C PHE A 18 38.64 -3.40 -53.68
N THR A 19 38.05 -3.93 -54.75
CA THR A 19 36.81 -3.38 -55.34
C THR A 19 35.60 -3.55 -54.42
N TYR A 20 35.50 -4.65 -53.66
CA TYR A 20 34.44 -4.85 -52.68
C TYR A 20 34.53 -3.88 -51.49
N LEU A 21 35.75 -3.60 -51.00
CA LEU A 21 35.96 -2.63 -49.92
C LEU A 21 35.72 -1.18 -50.38
N LEU A 22 36.05 -0.85 -51.63
CA LEU A 22 35.75 0.47 -52.19
C LEU A 22 34.23 0.69 -52.35
N THR A 23 33.50 -0.32 -52.83
CA THR A 23 32.03 -0.21 -52.99
C THR A 23 31.30 -0.08 -51.65
N LEU A 24 31.74 -0.81 -50.61
CA LEU A 24 31.18 -0.69 -49.26
C LEU A 24 31.45 0.67 -48.62
N SER A 25 32.63 1.26 -48.83
CA SER A 25 32.96 2.59 -48.32
C SER A 25 32.18 3.70 -49.03
N PHE A 26 31.97 3.61 -50.35
CA PHE A 26 31.10 4.54 -51.08
C PHE A 26 29.63 4.45 -50.65
N ALA A 27 29.12 3.24 -50.35
CA ALA A 27 27.77 3.06 -49.83
C ALA A 27 27.59 3.67 -48.43
N ALA A 28 28.58 3.50 -47.53
CA ALA A 28 28.56 4.08 -46.19
C ALA A 28 28.60 5.62 -46.22
N ILE A 29 29.45 6.21 -47.07
CA ILE A 29 29.51 7.67 -47.24
C ILE A 29 28.19 8.21 -47.81
N SER A 30 27.59 7.51 -48.78
CA SER A 30 26.29 7.90 -49.35
C SER A 30 25.16 7.87 -48.31
N LEU A 31 25.15 6.88 -47.41
CA LEU A 31 24.20 6.80 -46.29
C LEU A 31 24.40 7.94 -45.28
N ILE A 32 25.64 8.30 -44.96
CA ILE A 32 25.95 9.42 -44.05
C ILE A 32 25.53 10.76 -44.67
N VAL A 33 25.75 10.94 -45.98
CA VAL A 33 25.33 12.15 -46.70
C VAL A 33 23.80 12.24 -46.77
N LEU A 34 23.10 11.12 -47.03
CA LEU A 34 21.63 11.07 -47.02
C LEU A 34 21.06 11.35 -45.62
N TYR A 35 21.66 10.81 -44.56
CA TYR A 35 21.25 11.07 -43.18
C TYR A 35 21.50 12.53 -42.78
N GLY A 36 22.66 13.07 -43.13
CA GLY A 36 22.99 14.49 -42.90
C GLY A 36 22.07 15.44 -43.66
N TRP A 37 21.70 15.11 -44.90
CA TRP A 37 20.78 15.92 -45.70
C TRP A 37 19.34 15.85 -45.18
N HIS A 38 18.89 14.69 -44.70
CA HIS A 38 17.57 14.55 -44.10
C HIS A 38 17.47 15.30 -42.75
N HIS A 39 18.53 15.25 -41.93
CA HIS A 39 18.60 16.00 -40.67
C HIS A 39 18.67 17.53 -40.91
N TYR A 40 19.41 17.98 -41.94
CA TYR A 40 19.49 19.40 -42.31
C TYR A 40 18.18 19.95 -42.89
N SER A 41 17.50 19.17 -43.74
CA SER A 41 16.21 19.57 -44.33
C SER A 41 15.09 19.63 -43.28
N SER A 42 15.08 18.70 -42.32
CA SER A 42 14.12 18.66 -41.21
C SER A 42 14.27 19.88 -40.27
N GLN A 43 15.49 20.33 -40.02
CA GLN A 43 15.75 21.53 -39.22
C GLN A 43 15.35 22.83 -39.94
N LYS A 44 15.45 22.88 -41.27
CA LYS A 44 15.02 24.04 -42.07
C LYS A 44 13.50 24.15 -42.12
N LEU A 45 12.79 23.02 -42.18
CA LEU A 45 11.33 22.98 -42.16
C LEU A 45 10.78 23.46 -40.80
N LEU A 46 11.35 22.97 -39.68
CA LEU A 46 10.92 23.32 -38.31
C LEU A 46 11.11 24.82 -37.98
N ARG A 47 12.12 25.49 -38.55
CA ARG A 47 12.34 26.93 -38.34
C ARG A 47 11.35 27.84 -39.07
N SER A 48 10.63 27.33 -40.07
CA SER A 48 9.63 28.11 -40.81
C SER A 48 8.23 28.11 -40.16
N PHE A 49 7.96 27.21 -39.20
CA PHE A 49 6.63 27.05 -38.59
C PHE A 49 6.44 27.75 -37.23
N PHE A 50 7.47 28.37 -36.64
CA PHE A 50 7.36 29.05 -35.35
C PHE A 50 8.06 30.42 -35.34
N PRO A 51 7.41 31.50 -35.81
CA PRO A 51 8.00 32.83 -35.81
C PRO A 51 7.93 33.54 -34.44
N TYR A 52 7.37 32.92 -33.40
CA TYR A 52 7.31 33.47 -32.04
C TYR A 52 7.70 32.41 -31.01
N ALA A 53 9.00 32.20 -30.82
CA ALA A 53 9.53 31.63 -29.59
C ALA A 53 9.87 32.81 -28.65
N PRO A 54 9.25 32.94 -27.46
CA PRO A 54 9.65 33.95 -26.51
C PRO A 54 11.10 33.66 -26.08
N LYS A 55 11.96 34.68 -26.11
CA LYS A 55 13.34 34.58 -25.60
C LYS A 55 13.25 34.29 -24.10
N LEU A 56 13.70 33.10 -23.67
CA LEU A 56 13.95 32.83 -22.25
C LEU A 56 15.12 33.69 -21.80
N ASP A 57 14.87 34.54 -20.83
CA ASP A 57 15.91 35.26 -20.10
C ASP A 57 16.55 34.30 -19.07
N VAL A 58 17.85 34.06 -19.23
CA VAL A 58 18.63 33.06 -18.48
C VAL A 58 19.45 33.73 -17.36
N SER A 59 19.15 34.99 -17.03
CA SER A 59 19.87 35.79 -16.04
C SER A 59 19.68 35.36 -14.56
N PHE A 60 18.96 34.28 -14.27
CA PHE A 60 18.67 33.82 -12.90
C PHE A 60 19.67 32.82 -12.30
N PHE A 61 20.73 32.42 -13.02
CA PHE A 61 21.71 31.46 -12.50
C PHE A 61 22.77 32.14 -11.61
N SER A 62 22.37 32.53 -10.40
CA SER A 62 23.30 32.69 -9.27
C SER A 62 23.59 31.31 -8.64
N PRO A 63 24.77 31.10 -8.02
CA PRO A 63 25.12 29.79 -7.47
C PRO A 63 24.15 29.38 -6.35
N PRO A 64 23.74 28.10 -6.28
CA PRO A 64 22.60 27.68 -5.47
C PRO A 64 22.95 27.64 -3.98
N SER A 65 22.12 28.31 -3.17
CA SER A 65 21.96 27.97 -1.76
C SER A 65 21.09 26.70 -1.63
N LEU A 66 21.12 26.01 -0.49
CA LEU A 66 20.41 24.73 -0.29
C LEU A 66 18.89 24.77 -0.62
N ASP A 67 18.29 25.97 -0.64
CA ASP A 67 16.87 26.23 -0.97
C ASP A 67 16.56 26.17 -2.49
N ASP A 68 17.58 26.10 -3.37
CA ASP A 68 17.41 26.13 -4.83
C ASP A 68 17.04 24.78 -5.48
N SER A 69 17.27 23.65 -4.80
CA SER A 69 17.06 22.32 -5.40
C SER A 69 15.59 22.02 -5.76
N LEU A 70 14.65 22.74 -5.15
CA LEU A 70 13.22 22.59 -5.39
C LEU A 70 12.64 23.61 -6.37
N LYS A 71 13.39 24.67 -6.78
CA LYS A 71 12.83 25.74 -7.64
C LYS A 71 12.48 25.25 -9.04
N TYR A 72 13.35 24.44 -9.65
CA TYR A 72 13.07 23.85 -10.96
C TYR A 72 11.84 22.93 -10.93
N ARG A 73 11.63 22.22 -9.81
CA ARG A 73 10.47 21.34 -9.65
C ARG A 73 9.19 22.11 -9.33
N LYS A 74 9.24 23.14 -8.48
CA LYS A 74 8.13 24.08 -8.27
C LYS A 74 7.72 24.72 -9.60
N LEU A 75 8.69 25.09 -10.43
CA LEU A 75 8.45 25.56 -11.79
C LEU A 75 7.75 24.48 -12.63
N LEU A 76 8.27 23.25 -12.68
CA LEU A 76 7.64 22.14 -13.41
C LEU A 76 6.21 21.87 -12.92
N GLU A 77 5.96 21.84 -11.61
CA GLU A 77 4.62 21.68 -11.04
C GLU A 77 3.70 22.81 -11.47
N LEU A 78 4.14 24.07 -11.36
CA LEU A 78 3.39 25.25 -11.81
C LEU A 78 3.09 25.22 -13.32
N THR A 79 4.00 24.70 -14.16
CA THR A 79 3.87 24.75 -15.62
C THR A 79 3.22 23.53 -16.25
N THR A 80 3.31 22.35 -15.62
CA THR A 80 2.84 21.07 -16.19
C THR A 80 1.58 20.54 -15.55
N SER A 81 1.25 20.97 -14.32
CA SER A 81 0.04 20.51 -13.63
C SER A 81 -1.13 21.46 -13.95
N PRO A 82 -2.35 20.94 -14.19
CA PRO A 82 -3.51 21.80 -14.36
C PRO A 82 -3.69 22.69 -13.13
N ARG A 83 -4.06 23.97 -13.32
CA ARG A 83 -4.12 24.96 -12.23
C ARG A 83 -4.92 24.51 -11.00
N SER A 84 -5.93 23.64 -11.16
CA SER A 84 -6.69 23.04 -10.07
C SER A 84 -5.88 22.12 -9.15
N TYR A 85 -4.79 21.52 -9.65
CA TYR A 85 -3.85 20.68 -8.89
C TYR A 85 -2.70 21.48 -8.27
N ASN A 86 -2.62 22.80 -8.53
CA ASN A 86 -1.54 23.66 -8.03
C ASN A 86 -1.86 24.27 -6.66
N LYS A 87 -3.02 23.96 -6.09
CA LYS A 87 -3.41 24.42 -4.76
C LYS A 87 -3.25 23.28 -3.76
N HIS A 88 -2.09 23.25 -3.11
CA HIS A 88 -1.80 22.34 -2.03
C HIS A 88 -2.84 22.44 -0.90
N HIS A 89 -3.27 21.30 -0.38
CA HIS A 89 -4.10 21.20 0.82
C HIS A 89 -3.37 20.45 1.94
N PRO A 90 -3.33 20.96 3.18
CA PRO A 90 -2.66 20.29 4.30
C PRO A 90 -3.24 18.91 4.66
N THR A 91 -4.40 18.55 4.12
CA THR A 91 -5.01 17.22 4.31
C THR A 91 -5.09 16.42 3.01
N LEU A 92 -4.41 16.84 1.93
CA LEU A 92 -4.45 16.23 0.60
C LEU A 92 -5.85 16.14 -0.04
N GLY A 93 -6.88 16.68 0.62
CA GLY A 93 -8.29 16.54 0.23
C GLY A 93 -9.18 15.73 1.13
N PHE A 94 -8.58 15.01 2.08
CA PHE A 94 -9.32 14.31 3.11
C PHE A 94 -9.88 15.31 4.13
N GLY A 95 -10.87 14.87 4.92
CA GLY A 95 -11.27 15.62 6.10
C GLY A 95 -10.20 15.56 7.18
N ASN A 96 -9.56 14.40 7.38
CA ASN A 96 -8.48 14.20 8.34
C ASN A 96 -7.37 13.28 7.79
N ILE A 97 -6.16 13.43 8.31
CA ILE A 97 -5.08 12.44 8.15
C ILE A 97 -4.72 11.94 9.55
N TYR A 98 -4.88 10.64 9.76
CA TYR A 98 -4.58 9.97 11.02
C TYR A 98 -3.34 9.11 10.89
N CYS A 99 -2.47 9.13 11.90
CA CYS A 99 -1.33 8.22 12.01
C CYS A 99 -1.41 7.43 13.31
N ILE A 100 -1.56 6.11 13.20
CA ILE A 100 -1.56 5.20 14.35
C ILE A 100 -0.11 4.99 14.78
N SER A 101 0.22 5.38 16.01
CA SER A 101 1.57 5.26 16.55
C SER A 101 1.56 5.06 18.05
N LEU A 102 2.44 4.20 18.58
CA LEU A 102 2.62 4.07 20.02
C LEU A 102 3.14 5.41 20.60
N PRO A 103 2.62 5.90 21.74
CA PRO A 103 3.14 7.10 22.40
C PRO A 103 4.61 6.99 22.78
N THR A 104 5.10 5.78 22.99
CA THR A 104 6.50 5.51 23.34
C THR A 104 7.45 5.53 22.13
N ARG A 105 6.94 5.37 20.90
CA ARG A 105 7.73 5.34 19.65
C ARG A 105 8.00 6.74 19.11
N GLN A 106 8.75 7.52 19.89
CA GLN A 106 9.11 8.89 19.50
C GLN A 106 9.98 8.94 18.24
N ASP A 107 10.79 7.90 18.00
CA ASP A 107 11.56 7.69 16.77
C ASP A 107 10.65 7.66 15.52
N ARG A 108 9.60 6.84 15.54
CA ARG A 108 8.64 6.74 14.44
C ARG A 108 7.80 8.01 14.28
N ARG A 109 7.33 8.60 15.39
CA ARG A 109 6.59 9.87 15.36
C ARG A 109 7.44 10.99 14.79
N GLU A 110 8.72 11.08 15.13
CA GLU A 110 9.64 12.05 14.54
C GLU A 110 9.82 11.84 13.04
N SER A 111 10.02 10.59 12.59
CA SER A 111 10.08 10.27 11.16
C SER A 111 8.81 10.70 10.43
N MET A 112 7.63 10.41 10.98
CA MET A 112 6.35 10.83 10.40
C MET A 112 6.15 12.34 10.42
N ARG A 113 6.67 13.07 11.43
CA ARG A 113 6.67 14.55 11.44
C ARG A 113 7.56 15.11 10.35
N LYS A 114 8.75 14.53 10.11
CA LYS A 114 9.62 14.94 9.00
C LYS A 114 8.94 14.71 7.65
N LEU A 115 8.33 13.55 7.44
CA LEU A 115 7.53 13.24 6.26
C LEU A 115 6.38 14.24 6.08
N ALA A 116 5.64 14.52 7.15
CA ALA A 116 4.52 15.47 7.13
C ALA A 116 4.98 16.90 6.76
N ALA A 117 6.07 17.37 7.38
CA ALA A 117 6.66 18.67 7.09
C ALA A 117 7.15 18.78 5.64
N ALA A 118 7.77 17.72 5.12
CA ALA A 118 8.25 17.70 3.74
C ALA A 118 7.12 17.75 2.70
N LEU A 119 5.97 17.13 3.01
CA LEU A 119 4.77 17.15 2.17
C LEU A 119 3.85 18.35 2.43
N GLY A 120 4.09 19.14 3.48
CA GLY A 120 3.21 20.23 3.90
C GLY A 120 1.88 19.78 4.53
N ILE A 121 1.78 18.53 4.99
CA ILE A 121 0.52 17.96 5.50
C ILE A 121 0.42 17.99 7.03
N ASN A 122 -0.82 18.00 7.51
CA ASN A 122 -1.17 17.92 8.92
C ASN A 122 -1.59 16.49 9.28
N ILE A 123 -0.82 15.84 10.16
CA ILE A 123 -1.11 14.51 10.67
C ILE A 123 -1.59 14.61 12.12
N THR A 124 -2.69 13.94 12.42
CA THR A 124 -3.16 13.71 13.79
C THR A 124 -2.70 12.34 14.27
N PHE A 125 -1.84 12.31 15.28
CA PHE A 125 -1.41 11.04 15.88
C PHE A 125 -2.51 10.44 16.74
N ILE A 126 -2.77 9.15 16.55
CA ILE A 126 -3.63 8.35 17.41
C ILE A 126 -2.71 7.55 18.32
N ASP A 127 -2.84 7.76 19.63
CA ASP A 127 -2.07 7.07 20.66
C ASP A 127 -2.44 5.58 20.71
N ALA A 128 -1.68 4.73 20.02
CA ALA A 128 -1.95 3.30 19.96
C ALA A 128 -1.81 2.64 21.34
N ILE A 129 -2.64 1.62 21.60
CA ILE A 129 -2.52 0.75 22.77
C ILE A 129 -1.52 -0.36 22.46
N SER A 130 -0.50 -0.52 23.31
CA SER A 130 0.53 -1.55 23.18
C SER A 130 -0.03 -2.96 23.36
N LYS A 131 0.64 -3.96 22.78
CA LYS A 131 0.28 -5.38 22.91
C LYS A 131 0.41 -5.90 24.34
N GLU A 132 1.21 -5.25 25.18
CA GLU A 132 1.39 -5.55 26.60
C GLU A 132 0.31 -4.94 27.50
N HIS A 133 -0.57 -4.08 26.97
CA HIS A 133 -1.61 -3.44 27.78
C HIS A 133 -2.62 -4.48 28.30
N PRO A 134 -3.04 -4.45 29.59
CA PRO A 134 -3.94 -5.46 30.18
C PRO A 134 -5.23 -5.71 29.38
N MET A 135 -5.84 -4.65 28.84
CA MET A 135 -7.00 -4.75 27.96
C MET A 135 -6.79 -5.72 26.78
N ILE A 136 -5.59 -5.82 26.21
CA ILE A 136 -5.32 -6.75 25.10
C ILE A 136 -5.45 -8.20 25.57
N GLY A 137 -4.99 -8.51 26.79
CA GLY A 137 -5.24 -9.78 27.46
C GLY A 137 -6.73 -10.06 27.65
N TRP A 138 -7.46 -9.07 28.16
CA TRP A 138 -8.92 -9.16 28.33
C TRP A 138 -9.64 -9.44 27.00
N ILE A 139 -9.31 -8.70 25.92
CA ILE A 139 -9.86 -8.95 24.58
C ILE A 139 -9.53 -10.39 24.15
N GLY A 140 -8.27 -10.82 24.29
CA GLY A 140 -7.85 -12.17 23.93
C GLY A 140 -8.65 -13.27 24.66
N GLU A 141 -8.94 -13.06 25.94
CA GLU A 141 -9.76 -13.97 26.75
C GLU A 141 -11.19 -14.07 26.22
N ARG A 142 -11.87 -12.92 26.00
CA ARG A 142 -13.22 -12.87 25.42
C ARG A 142 -13.27 -13.53 24.04
N VAL A 143 -12.27 -13.26 23.20
CA VAL A 143 -12.16 -13.84 21.85
C VAL A 143 -12.02 -15.35 21.93
N SER A 144 -11.26 -15.89 22.90
CA SER A 144 -11.09 -17.34 23.10
C SER A 144 -12.39 -18.01 23.51
N GLU A 145 -13.15 -17.41 24.41
CA GLU A 145 -14.47 -17.88 24.84
C GLU A 145 -15.43 -17.94 23.66
N VAL A 146 -15.56 -16.85 22.91
CA VAL A 146 -16.41 -16.76 21.71
C VAL A 146 -15.97 -17.77 20.64
N ARG A 147 -14.66 -17.93 20.43
CA ARG A 147 -14.11 -18.87 19.45
C ARG A 147 -14.50 -20.30 19.77
N LYS A 148 -14.35 -20.73 21.03
CA LYS A 148 -14.75 -22.07 21.50
C LYS A 148 -16.25 -22.31 21.30
N GLN A 149 -17.09 -21.33 21.65
CA GLN A 149 -18.53 -21.43 21.42
C GLN A 149 -18.88 -21.51 19.93
N LYS A 150 -18.23 -20.70 19.09
CA LYS A 150 -18.45 -20.66 17.65
C LYS A 150 -18.11 -21.99 16.99
N VAL A 151 -17.00 -22.63 17.36
CA VAL A 151 -16.59 -23.94 16.84
C VAL A 151 -17.66 -25.00 17.16
N LYS A 152 -18.16 -25.06 18.40
CA LYS A 152 -19.22 -25.99 18.80
C LYS A 152 -20.51 -25.79 18.01
N LEU A 153 -20.91 -24.53 17.82
CA LEU A 153 -22.11 -24.19 17.04
C LEU A 153 -21.95 -24.57 15.56
N MET A 154 -20.80 -24.28 14.96
CA MET A 154 -20.51 -24.67 13.57
C MET A 154 -20.47 -26.18 13.40
N ALA A 155 -19.85 -26.92 14.32
CA ALA A 155 -19.81 -28.38 14.32
C ALA A 155 -21.22 -28.99 14.42
N LYS A 156 -22.03 -28.49 15.35
CA LYS A 156 -23.43 -28.89 15.52
C LYS A 156 -24.26 -28.60 14.26
N TYR A 157 -24.08 -27.43 13.64
CA TYR A 157 -24.85 -27.02 12.47
C TYR A 157 -24.48 -27.84 11.22
N SER A 158 -23.18 -28.06 10.97
CA SER A 158 -22.72 -28.69 9.73
C SER A 158 -22.48 -30.20 9.83
N GLY A 159 -22.56 -30.78 11.03
CA GLY A 159 -22.20 -32.19 11.29
C GLY A 159 -20.72 -32.52 11.12
N LEU A 160 -19.85 -31.52 11.02
CA LEU A 160 -18.40 -31.72 10.87
C LEU A 160 -17.73 -31.75 12.24
N LYS A 161 -16.60 -32.46 12.33
CA LYS A 161 -15.78 -32.46 13.54
C LYS A 161 -15.15 -31.08 13.78
N GLU A 162 -14.99 -30.72 15.05
CA GLU A 162 -14.51 -29.40 15.49
C GLU A 162 -13.15 -29.02 14.89
N GLU A 163 -12.25 -29.99 14.72
CA GLU A 163 -10.91 -29.75 14.16
C GLU A 163 -10.91 -29.30 12.69
N LYS A 164 -12.05 -29.39 11.99
CA LYS A 164 -12.18 -28.96 10.59
C LYS A 164 -12.48 -27.47 10.42
N PHE A 165 -12.65 -26.74 11.53
CA PHE A 165 -12.89 -25.30 11.52
C PHE A 165 -11.60 -24.52 11.81
N GLY A 166 -11.37 -23.50 10.98
CA GLY A 166 -10.23 -22.60 11.09
C GLY A 166 -9.75 -22.12 9.73
N GLY A 167 -8.55 -21.53 9.71
CA GLY A 167 -7.93 -20.85 8.58
C GLY A 167 -8.30 -19.37 8.53
N MET A 168 -7.31 -18.52 8.32
CA MET A 168 -7.40 -17.04 8.38
C MET A 168 -7.19 -16.41 7.00
N GLY A 169 -7.75 -17.02 5.96
CA GLY A 169 -7.79 -16.46 4.60
C GLY A 169 -9.08 -15.68 4.31
N PRO A 170 -9.23 -15.17 3.07
CA PRO A 170 -10.43 -14.42 2.64
C PRO A 170 -11.77 -15.14 2.81
N ASN A 171 -11.75 -16.48 2.86
CA ASN A 171 -12.94 -17.33 3.07
C ASN A 171 -12.98 -17.89 4.50
N SER A 172 -12.33 -17.23 5.46
CA SER A 172 -12.23 -17.70 6.83
C SER A 172 -13.61 -17.91 7.43
N VAL A 173 -13.77 -19.06 8.11
CA VAL A 173 -14.97 -19.37 8.91
C VAL A 173 -15.10 -18.41 10.11
N TRP A 174 -14.01 -17.76 10.52
CA TRP A 174 -13.99 -16.80 11.61
C TRP A 174 -14.78 -15.54 11.32
N LEU A 175 -14.98 -15.18 10.05
CA LEU A 175 -15.82 -14.05 9.68
C LEU A 175 -17.30 -14.45 9.51
N THR A 176 -17.69 -15.70 9.76
CA THR A 176 -19.10 -16.13 9.65
C THR A 176 -19.97 -15.40 10.68
N SER A 177 -21.08 -14.81 10.25
CA SER A 177 -22.06 -14.15 11.10
C SER A 177 -23.47 -14.32 10.53
N SER A 178 -24.49 -14.25 11.40
CA SER A 178 -25.90 -14.24 11.01
C SER A 178 -26.37 -12.92 10.39
N LEU A 179 -25.61 -11.83 10.53
CA LEU A 179 -25.94 -10.52 9.93
C LEU A 179 -25.60 -10.44 8.43
N VAL A 180 -24.96 -11.47 7.87
CA VAL A 180 -24.44 -11.46 6.51
C VAL A 180 -25.18 -12.50 5.66
N THR A 181 -25.81 -12.05 4.57
CA THR A 181 -26.58 -12.89 3.63
C THR A 181 -25.70 -13.86 2.84
N GLU A 182 -24.45 -13.50 2.58
CA GLU A 182 -23.48 -14.34 1.89
C GLU A 182 -22.50 -14.98 2.89
N ALA A 183 -22.58 -16.32 3.01
CA ALA A 183 -21.69 -17.05 3.88
C ALA A 183 -20.29 -17.16 3.28
N ASN A 184 -19.27 -16.91 4.10
CA ASN A 184 -17.85 -17.12 3.72
C ASN A 184 -17.50 -18.59 3.45
N SER A 185 -18.39 -19.49 3.83
CA SER A 185 -18.27 -20.90 3.59
C SER A 185 -19.64 -21.42 3.18
N ALA A 186 -19.74 -22.06 2.01
CA ALA A 186 -21.00 -22.62 1.52
C ALA A 186 -21.65 -23.57 2.54
N ARG A 187 -20.82 -24.34 3.27
CA ARG A 187 -21.25 -25.25 4.35
C ARG A 187 -21.82 -24.57 5.61
N LEU A 188 -21.62 -23.26 5.78
CA LEU A 188 -22.15 -22.49 6.91
C LEU A 188 -23.23 -21.49 6.45
N LYS A 189 -23.70 -21.61 5.21
CA LYS A 189 -24.79 -20.78 4.71
C LYS A 189 -26.05 -20.99 5.55
N GLY A 190 -26.60 -19.89 6.05
CA GLY A 190 -27.81 -19.88 6.89
C GLY A 190 -27.60 -20.23 8.37
N ILE A 191 -26.34 -20.36 8.84
CA ILE A 191 -26.10 -20.60 10.27
C ILE A 191 -26.71 -19.48 11.14
N LYS A 192 -27.47 -19.89 12.16
CA LYS A 192 -28.02 -18.99 13.17
C LYS A 192 -27.12 -19.00 14.40
N LEU A 193 -26.46 -17.87 14.66
CA LEU A 193 -25.66 -17.63 15.84
C LEU A 193 -26.51 -16.85 16.85
N PRO A 194 -26.51 -17.24 18.14
CA PRO A 194 -27.31 -16.57 19.15
C PRO A 194 -26.75 -15.18 19.47
N ASN A 195 -27.59 -14.33 20.06
CA ASN A 195 -27.15 -13.05 20.62
C ASN A 195 -26.25 -13.29 21.84
N LEU A 196 -25.16 -12.52 21.96
CA LEU A 196 -24.15 -12.62 23.02
C LEU A 196 -24.34 -11.58 24.15
N THR A 197 -25.45 -10.84 24.16
CA THR A 197 -25.76 -9.84 25.20
C THR A 197 -26.01 -10.43 26.59
N ALA A 198 -26.50 -11.66 26.67
CA ALA A 198 -26.87 -12.31 27.93
C ALA A 198 -25.74 -13.17 28.55
N SER A 199 -24.55 -13.18 27.96
CA SER A 199 -23.46 -14.08 28.37
C SER A 199 -22.75 -13.63 29.66
N HIS A 200 -22.82 -12.35 29.98
CA HIS A 200 -22.07 -11.71 31.08
C HIS A 200 -22.96 -10.68 31.78
N PRO A 201 -23.53 -10.99 32.96
CA PRO A 201 -24.38 -10.07 33.71
C PRO A 201 -23.72 -8.71 33.99
N GLU A 202 -22.40 -8.71 34.21
CA GLU A 202 -21.57 -7.53 34.44
C GLU A 202 -21.54 -6.54 33.26
N PHE A 203 -21.90 -6.98 32.05
CA PHE A 203 -21.98 -6.12 30.86
C PHE A 203 -23.30 -5.37 30.77
N GLN A 204 -24.20 -5.50 31.76
CA GLN A 204 -25.45 -4.74 31.87
C GLN A 204 -26.32 -4.87 30.60
N GLY A 205 -26.42 -6.09 30.07
CA GLY A 205 -27.21 -6.41 28.88
C GLY A 205 -26.55 -6.05 27.53
N LYS A 206 -25.29 -5.61 27.54
CA LYS A 206 -24.48 -5.41 26.33
C LYS A 206 -23.73 -6.69 25.95
N ASN A 207 -23.42 -6.87 24.66
CA ASN A 207 -22.45 -7.89 24.27
C ASN A 207 -21.02 -7.46 24.63
N TRP A 208 -20.06 -8.40 24.58
CA TRP A 208 -18.68 -8.14 25.00
C TRP A 208 -17.96 -7.04 24.20
N VAL A 209 -18.28 -6.86 22.91
CA VAL A 209 -17.69 -5.80 22.07
C VAL A 209 -18.31 -4.44 22.41
N GLU A 210 -19.63 -4.39 22.60
CA GLU A 210 -20.29 -3.18 23.08
C GLU A 210 -19.75 -2.77 24.46
N HIS A 211 -19.55 -3.73 25.36
CA HIS A 211 -18.95 -3.47 26.67
C HIS A 211 -17.55 -2.87 26.53
N LEU A 212 -16.66 -3.49 25.73
CA LEU A 212 -15.30 -3.01 25.45
C LEU A 212 -15.29 -1.52 25.10
N TRP A 213 -16.18 -1.08 24.22
CA TRP A 213 -16.22 0.31 23.75
C TRP A 213 -16.97 1.27 24.67
N THR A 214 -17.58 0.78 25.75
CA THR A 214 -18.26 1.63 26.75
C THR A 214 -17.43 1.83 28.01
N VAL A 215 -16.32 1.11 28.16
CA VAL A 215 -15.39 1.32 29.27
C VAL A 215 -14.58 2.60 29.00
N PRO A 216 -14.63 3.59 29.91
CA PRO A 216 -14.00 4.90 29.67
C PRO A 216 -12.47 4.83 29.73
N ASP A 217 -11.93 3.99 30.63
CA ASP A 217 -10.50 3.76 30.75
C ASP A 217 -10.16 2.31 30.39
N PRO A 218 -9.47 2.07 29.26
CA PRO A 218 -8.95 0.77 28.88
C PRO A 218 -8.23 0.01 30.00
N SER A 219 -7.58 0.70 30.95
CA SER A 219 -6.83 0.08 32.05
C SER A 219 -7.72 -0.70 33.02
N MET A 220 -9.04 -0.43 33.03
CA MET A 220 -10.03 -1.14 33.84
C MET A 220 -10.31 -2.57 33.33
N LEU A 221 -9.85 -2.90 32.12
CA LEU A 221 -10.01 -4.22 31.52
C LEU A 221 -8.70 -5.00 31.65
N ALA A 222 -8.74 -6.14 32.32
CA ALA A 222 -7.61 -7.06 32.47
C ALA A 222 -8.09 -8.52 32.35
N PRO A 223 -7.28 -9.45 31.83
CA PRO A 223 -7.66 -10.86 31.77
C PRO A 223 -7.91 -11.41 33.18
N SER A 224 -8.70 -12.46 33.30
CA SER A 224 -8.98 -13.10 34.60
C SER A 224 -7.75 -13.86 35.14
N ASP A 225 -6.85 -14.27 34.25
CA ASP A 225 -5.55 -14.87 34.54
C ASP A 225 -4.43 -13.96 34.01
N ASP A 226 -3.57 -13.47 34.90
CA ASP A 226 -2.42 -12.63 34.55
C ASP A 226 -1.42 -13.33 33.61
N ASN A 227 -1.41 -14.67 33.60
CA ASN A 227 -0.56 -15.47 32.72
C ASN A 227 -1.28 -15.91 31.42
N PHE A 228 -2.45 -15.32 31.12
CA PHE A 228 -3.22 -15.70 29.94
C PHE A 228 -2.42 -15.52 28.65
N ASN A 229 -2.11 -16.63 27.99
CA ASN A 229 -1.37 -16.64 26.74
C ASN A 229 -2.33 -16.61 25.54
N ILE A 230 -2.53 -15.42 24.97
CA ILE A 230 -3.40 -15.18 23.80
C ILE A 230 -3.05 -16.13 22.65
N THR A 231 -1.77 -16.24 22.30
CA THR A 231 -1.30 -17.05 21.16
C THR A 231 -1.66 -18.53 21.36
N ALA A 232 -1.45 -19.06 22.56
CA ALA A 232 -1.80 -20.44 22.87
C ALA A 232 -3.32 -20.66 22.88
N ALA A 233 -4.08 -19.73 23.48
CA ALA A 233 -5.53 -19.82 23.61
C ALA A 233 -6.28 -19.66 22.29
N LEU A 234 -5.67 -19.00 21.30
CA LEU A 234 -6.25 -18.71 19.99
C LEU A 234 -5.57 -19.45 18.83
N TRP A 235 -4.66 -20.38 19.12
CA TRP A 235 -3.92 -21.10 18.09
C TRP A 235 -4.85 -21.84 17.11
N ASP A 236 -4.77 -21.52 15.82
CA ASP A 236 -5.60 -22.12 14.79
C ASP A 236 -4.82 -23.20 14.04
N LYS A 237 -5.17 -24.47 14.29
CA LYS A 237 -4.52 -25.63 13.67
C LYS A 237 -4.73 -25.72 12.15
N GLN A 238 -5.75 -25.05 11.61
CA GLN A 238 -6.03 -25.01 10.17
C GLN A 238 -5.30 -23.87 9.46
N GLU A 239 -4.73 -22.90 10.19
CA GLU A 239 -3.93 -21.83 9.61
C GLU A 239 -2.45 -22.25 9.50
N LYS A 240 -1.97 -22.32 8.26
CA LYS A 240 -0.63 -22.83 7.92
C LYS A 240 0.41 -21.73 7.85
N ILE A 241 0.00 -20.47 7.75
CA ILE A 241 0.87 -19.30 7.63
C ILE A 241 1.07 -18.73 9.03
N ALA A 242 2.22 -19.04 9.64
CA ALA A 242 2.51 -18.64 11.02
C ALA A 242 2.30 -17.13 11.31
N PRO A 243 2.69 -16.19 10.43
CA PRO A 243 2.41 -14.76 10.64
C PRO A 243 0.92 -14.36 10.68
N ARG A 244 0.00 -15.23 10.25
CA ARG A 244 -1.46 -14.99 10.34
C ARG A 244 -2.07 -15.47 11.65
N GLN A 245 -1.34 -16.23 12.46
CA GLN A 245 -1.81 -16.67 13.77
C GLN A 245 -2.06 -15.45 14.66
N LEU A 246 -3.17 -15.47 15.39
CA LEU A 246 -3.48 -14.40 16.33
C LEU A 246 -2.50 -14.44 17.51
N ASN A 247 -2.03 -13.26 17.88
CA ASN A 247 -1.20 -13.00 19.04
C ASN A 247 -1.59 -11.62 19.62
N ALA A 248 -0.98 -11.24 20.74
CA ALA A 248 -1.26 -9.96 21.39
C ALA A 248 -1.08 -8.75 20.45
N ALA A 249 -0.05 -8.77 19.59
CA ALA A 249 0.17 -7.70 18.63
C ALA A 249 -0.95 -7.61 17.59
N ALA A 250 -1.40 -8.73 17.04
CA ALA A 250 -2.52 -8.75 16.08
C ALA A 250 -3.82 -8.21 16.69
N ILE A 251 -4.10 -8.54 17.96
CA ILE A 251 -5.26 -8.02 18.69
C ILE A 251 -5.13 -6.51 18.93
N SER A 252 -3.95 -6.04 19.36
CA SER A 252 -3.65 -4.61 19.52
C SER A 252 -3.79 -3.85 18.20
N THR A 253 -3.20 -4.34 17.11
CA THR A 253 -3.33 -3.73 15.77
C THR A 253 -4.79 -3.63 15.35
N TYR A 254 -5.59 -4.68 15.55
CA TYR A 254 -7.02 -4.65 15.27
C TYR A 254 -7.73 -3.55 16.07
N TYR A 255 -7.49 -3.49 17.38
CA TYR A 255 -8.11 -2.48 18.26
C TYR A 255 -7.77 -1.06 17.80
N ASN A 256 -6.50 -0.80 17.49
CA ASN A 256 -6.00 0.51 17.11
C ASN A 256 -6.58 1.00 15.76
N HIS A 257 -6.74 0.10 14.78
CA HIS A 257 -7.41 0.43 13.52
C HIS A 257 -8.91 0.74 13.73
N LEU A 258 -9.61 -0.01 14.57
CA LEU A 258 -11.00 0.30 14.93
C LEU A 258 -11.13 1.65 15.64
N ARG A 259 -10.17 2.01 16.49
CA ARG A 259 -10.14 3.33 17.12
C ARG A 259 -10.00 4.45 16.10
N ALA A 260 -9.16 4.29 15.07
CA ALA A 260 -9.04 5.27 13.99
C ALA A 260 -10.37 5.44 13.21
N LEU A 261 -11.06 4.33 12.93
CA LEU A 261 -12.38 4.38 12.28
C LEU A 261 -13.44 5.07 13.15
N ARG A 262 -13.42 4.86 14.48
CA ARG A 262 -14.31 5.55 15.43
C ARG A 262 -14.04 7.05 15.49
N LEU A 263 -12.77 7.46 15.52
CA LEU A 263 -12.42 8.88 15.48
C LEU A 263 -12.92 9.56 14.20
N LEU A 264 -12.83 8.90 13.04
CA LEU A 264 -13.48 9.40 11.83
C LEU A 264 -15.00 9.52 12.02
N GLN A 265 -15.66 8.45 12.50
CA GLN A 265 -17.10 8.44 12.76
C GLN A 265 -17.54 9.62 13.64
N GLU A 266 -16.85 9.85 14.76
CA GLU A 266 -17.11 10.90 15.75
C GLU A 266 -16.81 12.30 15.21
N SER A 267 -15.75 12.46 14.41
CA SER A 267 -15.38 13.76 13.82
C SER A 267 -16.41 14.30 12.82
N GLY A 268 -17.24 13.43 12.24
CA GLY A 268 -18.19 13.79 11.17
C GLY A 268 -17.53 14.18 9.84
N ALA A 269 -16.21 14.03 9.71
CA ALA A 269 -15.48 14.31 8.48
C ALA A 269 -15.91 13.38 7.34
N LYS A 270 -15.91 13.87 6.09
CA LYS A 270 -16.37 13.08 4.93
C LYS A 270 -15.48 11.87 4.62
N SER A 271 -14.19 11.98 4.91
CA SER A 271 -13.19 10.93 4.67
C SER A 271 -11.94 11.18 5.50
N ALA A 272 -11.13 10.13 5.67
CA ALA A 272 -9.79 10.24 6.24
C ALA A 272 -8.79 9.38 5.47
N LEU A 273 -7.52 9.79 5.51
CA LEU A 273 -6.37 8.92 5.23
C LEU A 273 -5.85 8.37 6.56
N ILE A 274 -5.80 7.04 6.69
CA ILE A 274 -5.26 6.35 7.86
C ILE A 274 -3.90 5.77 7.49
N LEU A 275 -2.89 6.11 8.29
CA LEU A 275 -1.50 5.69 8.15
C LEU A 275 -1.04 4.92 9.39
N GLU A 276 -0.17 3.94 9.20
CA GLU A 276 0.72 3.42 10.24
C GLU A 276 1.98 4.31 10.33
N ASP A 277 2.72 4.23 11.43
CA ASP A 277 3.87 5.11 11.71
C ASP A 277 5.20 4.65 11.09
N ASP A 278 5.16 3.60 10.28
CA ASP A 278 6.29 3.09 9.49
C ASP A 278 6.02 3.12 8.00
N VAL A 279 5.42 4.21 7.50
CA VAL A 279 5.20 4.41 6.07
C VAL A 279 6.20 5.38 5.42
N ASP A 280 6.36 5.22 4.11
CA ASP A 280 6.91 6.22 3.20
C ASP A 280 5.95 6.37 2.01
N THR A 281 6.01 7.49 1.31
CA THR A 281 5.06 7.83 0.23
C THR A 281 5.76 8.39 -1.00
N GLU A 282 5.05 8.38 -2.12
CA GLU A 282 5.44 9.20 -3.27
C GLU A 282 5.51 10.68 -2.87
N TRP A 283 6.48 11.41 -3.41
CA TRP A 283 6.65 12.85 -3.17
C TRP A 283 5.44 13.65 -3.65
N ASP A 284 4.87 13.27 -4.79
CA ASP A 284 3.70 13.91 -5.39
C ASP A 284 2.37 13.27 -4.96
N LEU A 285 2.32 12.77 -3.72
CA LEU A 285 1.17 12.04 -3.15
C LEU A 285 -0.16 12.77 -3.38
N GLU A 286 -0.22 14.08 -3.14
CA GLU A 286 -1.44 14.86 -3.32
C GLU A 286 -1.95 14.78 -4.75
N ARG A 287 -1.07 15.03 -5.73
CA ARG A 287 -1.44 15.02 -7.15
C ARG A 287 -1.94 13.66 -7.58
N ARG A 288 -1.26 12.58 -7.16
CA ARG A 288 -1.67 11.20 -7.46
C ARG A 288 -3.04 10.91 -6.87
N TRP A 289 -3.24 11.22 -5.59
CA TRP A 289 -4.53 11.05 -4.93
C TRP A 289 -5.64 11.81 -5.64
N ARG A 290 -5.46 13.09 -5.96
CA ARG A 290 -6.48 13.89 -6.66
C ARG A 290 -6.82 13.37 -8.06
N SER A 291 -5.83 12.84 -8.77
CA SER A 291 -6.04 12.19 -10.07
C SER A 291 -6.86 10.90 -9.94
N LEU A 292 -6.67 10.15 -8.87
CA LEU A 292 -7.41 8.91 -8.59
C LEU A 292 -8.83 9.20 -8.08
N GLU A 293 -8.95 10.11 -7.10
CA GLU A 293 -10.18 10.44 -6.37
C GLU A 293 -11.34 10.82 -7.30
N ARG A 294 -11.07 11.62 -8.33
CA ARG A 294 -12.05 12.06 -9.35
C ARG A 294 -12.68 10.94 -10.18
N HIS A 295 -12.10 9.74 -10.17
CA HIS A 295 -12.62 8.57 -10.88
C HIS A 295 -13.39 7.62 -9.95
N LEU A 296 -13.34 7.84 -8.63
CA LEU A 296 -14.10 7.04 -7.68
C LEU A 296 -15.60 7.37 -7.79
N PRO A 297 -16.49 6.38 -7.62
CA PRO A 297 -17.91 6.66 -7.51
C PRO A 297 -18.22 7.39 -6.21
N GLU A 298 -19.32 8.15 -6.14
CA GLU A 298 -19.67 8.91 -4.92
C GLU A 298 -19.85 8.05 -3.67
N ASP A 299 -20.17 6.76 -3.84
CA ASP A 299 -20.41 5.81 -2.76
C ASP A 299 -19.20 4.93 -2.40
N TRP A 300 -17.99 5.32 -2.81
CA TRP A 300 -16.76 4.61 -2.42
C TRP A 300 -16.64 4.51 -0.89
N GLU A 301 -16.19 3.37 -0.38
CA GLU A 301 -16.10 3.10 1.05
C GLU A 301 -14.63 3.05 1.51
N THR A 302 -13.76 2.38 0.77
CA THR A 302 -12.31 2.31 1.06
C THR A 302 -11.46 2.42 -0.21
N VAL A 303 -10.28 3.02 -0.08
CA VAL A 303 -9.25 2.99 -1.13
C VAL A 303 -7.89 2.66 -0.51
N PHE A 304 -7.25 1.59 -0.95
CA PHE A 304 -5.92 1.20 -0.51
C PHE A 304 -4.85 1.90 -1.33
N LEU A 305 -4.27 2.98 -0.79
CA LEU A 305 -3.13 3.70 -1.39
C LEU A 305 -1.82 2.94 -1.16
N GLY A 306 -1.77 2.18 -0.07
CA GLY A 306 -0.75 1.22 0.28
C GLY A 306 -1.39 -0.10 0.70
N HIS A 307 -0.97 -1.17 0.04
CA HIS A 307 -1.33 -2.55 0.37
C HIS A 307 -0.14 -3.46 0.07
N CYS A 308 -0.19 -4.70 0.54
CA CYS A 308 0.86 -5.69 0.36
C CYS A 308 0.28 -7.00 -0.14
N TRP A 309 1.09 -7.80 -0.84
CA TRP A 309 0.72 -9.15 -1.32
C TRP A 309 -0.63 -9.23 -2.06
N GLY A 310 -1.13 -8.10 -2.57
CA GLY A 310 -2.41 -7.99 -3.24
C GLY A 310 -2.41 -8.70 -4.58
N ARG A 311 -3.60 -8.92 -5.15
CA ARG A 311 -3.79 -9.46 -6.50
C ARG A 311 -4.50 -8.46 -7.40
N GLU A 312 -4.32 -7.18 -7.12
CA GLU A 312 -5.14 -6.11 -7.69
C GLU A 312 -4.88 -5.90 -9.18
N LEU A 313 -3.65 -6.15 -9.64
CA LEU A 313 -3.32 -6.19 -11.07
C LEU A 313 -4.09 -7.22 -11.88
N LEU A 314 -4.66 -8.25 -11.25
CA LEU A 314 -5.50 -9.22 -11.95
C LEU A 314 -6.88 -8.65 -12.30
N ASN A 315 -7.27 -7.53 -11.69
CA ASN A 315 -8.52 -6.84 -11.98
C ASN A 315 -8.28 -5.77 -13.06
N PRO A 316 -9.27 -5.50 -13.92
CA PRO A 316 -9.18 -4.42 -14.89
C PRO A 316 -9.05 -3.06 -14.19
N GLN A 317 -8.39 -2.13 -14.88
CA GLN A 317 -8.33 -0.72 -14.48
C GLN A 317 -9.75 -0.13 -14.42
N PHE A 318 -9.98 0.77 -13.48
CA PHE A 318 -11.26 1.43 -13.23
C PHE A 318 -11.14 2.93 -13.46
N GLY A 319 -11.43 3.39 -14.67
CA GLY A 319 -11.43 4.82 -15.04
C GLY A 319 -10.07 5.52 -15.03
N HIS A 320 -9.06 4.95 -14.36
CA HIS A 320 -7.70 5.46 -14.24
C HIS A 320 -6.69 4.30 -14.34
N PRO A 321 -5.53 4.50 -14.99
CA PRO A 321 -4.57 3.41 -15.26
C PRO A 321 -3.99 2.72 -14.01
N ASN A 322 -3.98 3.43 -12.87
CA ASN A 322 -3.50 2.92 -11.59
C ASN A 322 -4.61 2.58 -10.59
N LEU A 323 -5.89 2.65 -10.98
CA LEU A 323 -7.01 2.40 -10.06
C LEU A 323 -7.67 1.09 -10.41
N HIS A 324 -7.89 0.22 -9.42
CA HIS A 324 -8.53 -1.07 -9.60
C HIS A 324 -9.64 -1.24 -8.57
N LYS A 325 -10.70 -1.97 -8.90
CA LYS A 325 -11.62 -2.47 -7.86
C LYS A 325 -10.84 -3.46 -6.99
N SER A 326 -10.91 -3.28 -5.67
CA SER A 326 -10.20 -4.16 -4.75
C SER A 326 -10.74 -5.58 -4.83
N SER A 327 -9.84 -6.56 -4.69
CA SER A 327 -10.19 -7.96 -4.56
C SER A 327 -9.71 -8.55 -3.25
N GLN A 328 -8.41 -8.45 -2.97
CA GLN A 328 -7.75 -9.03 -1.81
C GLN A 328 -6.55 -8.17 -1.37
N PRO A 329 -6.74 -6.86 -1.09
CA PRO A 329 -5.68 -6.06 -0.50
C PRO A 329 -5.37 -6.60 0.90
N LEU A 330 -4.09 -6.70 1.23
CA LEU A 330 -3.61 -7.01 2.58
C LEU A 330 -2.73 -5.85 3.08
N CYS A 331 -2.41 -5.88 4.38
CA CYS A 331 -1.85 -4.74 5.11
C CYS A 331 -2.80 -3.54 5.17
N LEU A 332 -2.68 -2.74 6.25
CA LEU A 332 -3.46 -1.51 6.47
C LEU A 332 -2.56 -0.30 6.71
N HIS A 333 -1.32 -0.33 6.18
CA HIS A 333 -0.33 0.69 6.47
C HIS A 333 -0.68 2.06 5.86
N GLY A 334 -1.46 2.11 4.77
CA GLY A 334 -1.93 3.38 4.20
C GLY A 334 -3.21 3.23 3.39
N TYR A 335 -4.34 3.66 3.93
CA TYR A 335 -5.63 3.58 3.23
C TYR A 335 -6.54 4.78 3.49
N ALA A 336 -7.29 5.16 2.47
CA ALA A 336 -8.37 6.11 2.58
C ALA A 336 -9.68 5.40 2.93
N VAL A 337 -10.51 6.07 3.72
CA VAL A 337 -11.84 5.58 4.11
C VAL A 337 -12.83 6.74 4.13
N SER A 338 -14.02 6.53 3.56
CA SER A 338 -15.10 7.52 3.62
C SER A 338 -15.88 7.38 4.93
N GLN A 339 -16.66 8.39 5.32
CA GLN A 339 -17.52 8.32 6.51
C GLN A 339 -18.49 7.13 6.45
N ARG A 340 -19.05 6.88 5.26
CA ARG A 340 -19.89 5.71 4.98
C ARG A 340 -19.11 4.41 5.15
N GLY A 341 -17.90 4.36 4.60
CA GLY A 341 -16.99 3.23 4.74
C GLY A 341 -16.65 2.93 6.21
N ALA A 342 -16.32 3.96 7.00
CA ALA A 342 -16.05 3.82 8.43
C ALA A 342 -17.24 3.25 9.19
N ASN A 343 -18.46 3.77 8.95
CA ASN A 343 -19.68 3.24 9.55
C ASN A 343 -19.91 1.76 9.22
N LYS A 344 -19.72 1.37 7.95
CA LYS A 344 -19.91 0.00 7.50
C LYS A 344 -18.84 -0.95 8.04
N LEU A 345 -17.57 -0.53 8.00
CA LEU A 345 -16.46 -1.27 8.58
C LEU A 345 -16.66 -1.47 10.08
N LEU A 346 -17.03 -0.43 10.83
CA LEU A 346 -17.33 -0.55 12.26
C LEU A 346 -18.49 -1.51 12.52
N LYS A 347 -19.55 -1.51 11.70
CA LYS A 347 -20.63 -2.48 11.82
C LYS A 347 -20.14 -3.92 11.59
N LEU A 348 -19.27 -4.14 10.61
CA LEU A 348 -18.74 -5.47 10.28
C LEU A 348 -17.71 -5.97 11.31
N TYR A 349 -16.80 -5.10 11.74
CA TYR A 349 -15.75 -5.41 12.70
C TYR A 349 -16.28 -5.56 14.13
N ASN A 350 -17.33 -4.80 14.53
CA ASN A 350 -17.90 -4.90 15.87
C ASN A 350 -18.95 -5.99 16.04
N ASP A 351 -19.21 -6.82 15.02
CA ASP A 351 -20.03 -8.01 15.20
C ASP A 351 -19.38 -8.92 16.24
N PRO A 352 -20.05 -9.29 17.35
CA PRO A 352 -19.42 -9.99 18.47
C PRO A 352 -18.99 -11.42 18.13
N TRP A 353 -19.42 -11.97 16.99
CA TRP A 353 -18.93 -13.24 16.46
C TRP A 353 -17.74 -13.09 15.50
N ILE A 354 -17.45 -11.89 14.99
CA ILE A 354 -16.36 -11.60 14.05
C ILE A 354 -15.21 -10.86 14.73
N ALA A 355 -15.52 -9.96 15.67
CA ALA A 355 -14.58 -9.06 16.30
C ALA A 355 -13.34 -9.81 16.80
N PHE A 356 -12.17 -9.37 16.31
CA PHE A 356 -10.85 -9.90 16.69
C PHE A 356 -10.62 -11.40 16.39
N GLN A 357 -11.50 -12.07 15.64
CA GLN A 357 -11.38 -13.49 15.32
C GLN A 357 -10.41 -13.78 14.15
N THR A 358 -9.82 -12.77 13.54
CA THR A 358 -8.76 -12.92 12.54
C THR A 358 -8.02 -11.56 12.45
N PRO A 359 -6.77 -11.50 11.95
CA PRO A 359 -6.10 -10.23 11.75
C PRO A 359 -6.97 -9.20 11.01
N VAL A 360 -6.82 -7.93 11.38
CA VAL A 360 -7.71 -6.86 10.91
C VAL A 360 -7.66 -6.67 9.39
N ASP A 361 -6.49 -6.89 8.78
CA ASP A 361 -6.27 -6.83 7.35
C ASP A 361 -6.88 -8.05 6.62
N THR A 362 -6.82 -9.25 7.20
CA THR A 362 -7.45 -10.45 6.61
C THR A 362 -8.97 -10.41 6.62
N CYS A 363 -9.59 -9.55 7.44
CA CYS A 363 -11.02 -9.28 7.37
C CYS A 363 -11.43 -8.59 6.05
N ILE A 364 -10.62 -7.66 5.54
CA ILE A 364 -10.97 -6.80 4.41
C ILE A 364 -11.35 -7.59 3.15
N PRO A 365 -10.55 -8.57 2.66
CA PRO A 365 -10.95 -9.38 1.52
C PRO A 365 -12.30 -10.10 1.72
N GLY A 366 -12.59 -10.53 2.95
CA GLY A 366 -13.87 -11.12 3.31
C GLY A 366 -15.01 -10.10 3.25
N PHE A 367 -14.78 -8.86 3.68
CA PHE A 367 -15.76 -7.78 3.63
C PHE A 367 -16.02 -7.27 2.21
N ILE A 368 -15.00 -7.21 1.35
CA ILE A 368 -15.13 -6.90 -0.08
C ILE A 368 -16.07 -7.90 -0.77
N LYS A 369 -15.87 -9.20 -0.53
CA LYS A 369 -16.76 -10.25 -1.03
C LYS A 369 -18.21 -10.09 -0.58
N ARG A 370 -18.45 -9.40 0.52
CA ARG A 370 -19.77 -9.13 1.11
C ARG A 370 -20.29 -7.73 0.77
N GLY A 371 -19.72 -7.11 -0.26
CA GLY A 371 -20.20 -5.86 -0.81
C GLY A 371 -19.59 -4.60 -0.21
N LEU A 372 -18.43 -4.67 0.48
CA LEU A 372 -17.63 -3.47 0.75
C LEU A 372 -17.13 -2.88 -0.58
N ILE A 373 -17.48 -1.63 -0.86
CA ILE A 373 -17.14 -0.93 -2.11
C ILE A 373 -15.72 -0.38 -1.96
N SER A 374 -14.76 -1.19 -2.37
CA SER A 374 -13.34 -0.93 -2.16
C SER A 374 -12.57 -0.82 -3.47
N TYR A 375 -11.56 0.05 -3.46
CA TYR A 375 -10.61 0.25 -4.56
C TYR A 375 -9.16 0.14 -4.08
N SER A 376 -8.26 -0.18 -4.98
CA SER A 376 -6.82 -0.28 -4.69
C SER A 376 -6.03 0.46 -5.75
N VAL A 377 -4.95 1.10 -5.33
CA VAL A 377 -4.01 1.79 -6.22
C VAL A 377 -2.89 0.83 -6.58
N GLU A 378 -2.58 0.70 -7.88
CA GLU A 378 -1.42 -0.04 -8.36
C GLU A 378 -0.55 0.72 -9.38
N PRO A 379 0.80 0.78 -9.20
CA PRO A 379 1.54 0.29 -8.03
C PRO A 379 1.21 1.09 -6.75
N PRO A 380 1.53 0.59 -5.54
CA PRO A 380 1.18 1.28 -4.30
C PRO A 380 1.97 2.59 -4.19
N ILE A 381 1.28 3.67 -3.82
CA ILE A 381 1.86 5.02 -3.68
C ILE A 381 2.22 5.36 -2.23
N ILE A 382 1.91 4.43 -1.31
CA ILE A 382 2.31 4.41 0.09
C ILE A 382 2.84 3.02 0.40
N ILE A 383 4.04 2.92 0.95
CA ILE A 383 4.70 1.65 1.25
C ILE A 383 5.13 1.61 2.72
N GLN A 384 5.36 0.41 3.23
CA GLN A 384 5.98 0.24 4.54
C GLN A 384 7.49 0.54 4.43
N SER A 385 7.95 1.53 5.17
CA SER A 385 9.36 1.77 5.44
C SER A 385 9.95 0.56 6.17
N LYS A 386 11.14 0.15 5.76
CA LYS A 386 11.87 -0.99 6.34
C LYS A 386 13.15 -0.53 7.02
N VAL A 387 13.19 0.73 7.44
CA VAL A 387 14.33 1.29 8.15
C VAL A 387 14.34 0.81 9.60
N LEU A 388 13.22 0.95 10.31
CA LEU A 388 13.06 0.64 11.73
C LEU A 388 12.45 -0.75 11.97
N GLU A 389 12.65 -1.29 13.18
CA GLU A 389 12.06 -2.57 13.60
C GLU A 389 10.55 -2.47 13.85
N SER A 390 9.84 -3.58 13.64
CA SER A 390 8.40 -3.73 13.80
C SER A 390 8.03 -4.14 15.23
N ASP A 391 6.98 -3.54 15.77
CA ASP A 391 6.42 -3.94 17.08
C ASP A 391 5.50 -5.16 16.98
N ILE A 392 5.11 -5.56 15.75
CA ILE A 392 4.13 -6.63 15.48
C ILE A 392 4.83 -7.97 15.20
N GLN A 393 5.85 -7.97 14.34
CA GLN A 393 6.60 -9.17 13.96
C GLN A 393 8.08 -8.96 14.25
N SER A 394 8.83 -10.04 14.47
CA SER A 394 10.28 -9.94 14.69
C SER A 394 11.00 -9.29 13.50
N GLY A 395 12.00 -8.46 13.80
CA GLY A 395 12.76 -7.72 12.80
C GLY A 395 11.96 -6.58 12.16
N LYS A 396 12.06 -6.41 10.85
CA LYS A 396 11.48 -5.27 10.10
C LYS A 396 10.08 -5.54 9.54
N GLY A 397 9.34 -6.43 10.19
CA GLY A 397 8.02 -6.85 9.75
C GLY A 397 8.04 -7.80 8.54
N SER A 398 6.97 -7.76 7.75
CA SER A 398 6.82 -8.57 6.53
C SER A 398 8.00 -8.40 5.57
N LYS A 399 8.34 -9.47 4.85
CA LYS A 399 9.36 -9.45 3.79
C LYS A 399 8.96 -8.62 2.58
N TRP A 400 7.66 -8.37 2.37
CA TRP A 400 7.16 -7.56 1.27
C TRP A 400 7.83 -6.18 1.21
N ARG A 401 8.11 -5.73 0.00
CA ARG A 401 8.70 -4.42 -0.31
C ARG A 401 7.92 -3.78 -1.46
N GLY A 402 7.31 -2.64 -1.21
CA GLY A 402 6.88 -1.74 -2.28
C GLY A 402 8.05 -0.89 -2.76
N LEU A 403 7.95 -0.37 -3.99
CA LEU A 403 8.91 0.59 -4.52
C LEU A 403 8.18 1.87 -4.88
N LEU A 404 8.72 2.99 -4.41
CA LEU A 404 8.25 4.32 -4.78
C LEU A 404 9.16 4.84 -5.90
N ALA A 405 8.55 5.46 -6.90
CA ALA A 405 9.31 6.14 -7.96
C ALA A 405 10.06 7.36 -7.40
N ASP A 406 9.46 8.06 -6.45
CA ASP A 406 10.01 9.28 -5.85
C ASP A 406 9.74 9.35 -4.34
N SER A 407 10.52 8.59 -3.55
CA SER A 407 10.36 8.50 -2.09
C SER A 407 10.58 9.84 -1.38
N VAL A 408 9.66 10.19 -0.46
CA VAL A 408 9.80 11.36 0.43
C VAL A 408 10.98 11.17 1.38
N MET A 409 11.09 10.00 2.02
CA MET A 409 12.18 9.75 2.97
C MET A 409 13.56 9.74 2.31
N GLU A 410 13.69 9.23 1.08
CA GLU A 410 14.93 9.33 0.32
C GLU A 410 15.31 10.78 0.01
N ARG A 411 14.33 11.65 -0.27
CA ARG A 411 14.58 13.09 -0.49
C ARG A 411 15.06 13.77 0.77
N ILE A 412 14.41 13.51 1.90
CA ILE A 412 14.81 14.07 3.20
C ILE A 412 16.25 13.67 3.50
N LEU A 413 16.57 12.37 3.42
CA LEU A 413 17.93 11.88 3.68
C LEU A 413 18.97 12.49 2.72
N LYS A 414 18.66 12.61 1.42
CA LYS A 414 19.54 13.30 0.46
C LYS A 414 19.76 14.77 0.83
N SER A 415 18.71 15.47 1.27
CA SER A 415 18.82 16.88 1.70
C SER A 415 19.63 17.04 2.99
N GLU A 416 19.64 16.02 3.86
CA GLU A 416 20.45 15.92 5.06
C GLU A 416 21.90 15.46 4.76
N GLY A 417 22.26 15.28 3.48
CA GLY A 417 23.61 14.91 3.04
C GLY A 417 23.93 13.41 3.11
N ALA A 418 22.94 12.54 3.29
CA ALA A 418 23.15 11.11 3.33
C ALA A 418 23.46 10.53 1.93
N ASN A 419 24.52 9.71 1.83
CA ASN A 419 24.82 8.94 0.62
C ASN A 419 23.88 7.75 0.51
N ILE A 420 22.81 7.87 -0.30
CA ILE A 420 21.88 6.77 -0.59
C ILE A 420 22.48 5.92 -1.72
N THR A 421 23.33 4.95 -1.38
CA THR A 421 23.94 4.00 -2.34
C THR A 421 23.06 2.77 -2.61
N THR A 422 21.98 2.61 -1.85
CA THR A 422 21.01 1.51 -1.99
C THR A 422 19.63 2.11 -1.80
N THR A 423 18.65 1.77 -2.66
CA THR A 423 17.25 2.12 -2.41
C THR A 423 16.91 1.69 -0.98
N LEU A 424 16.21 2.53 -0.21
CA LEU A 424 15.99 2.31 1.24
C LEU A 424 15.29 0.97 1.55
N ASN A 425 14.76 0.30 0.52
CA ASN A 425 14.06 -0.97 0.58
C ASN A 425 14.87 -2.22 0.19
N GLY A 426 16.12 -2.08 -0.27
CA GLY A 426 17.13 -3.16 -0.39
C GLY A 426 16.62 -4.52 -0.90
N ALA A 427 15.71 -4.53 -1.88
CA ALA A 427 14.87 -5.69 -2.12
C ALA A 427 15.52 -6.76 -3.01
N GLN A 428 15.29 -8.04 -2.67
CA GLN A 428 15.56 -9.19 -3.53
C GLN A 428 14.26 -9.63 -4.23
N GLY A 429 14.35 -9.99 -5.52
CA GLY A 429 13.22 -9.95 -6.48
C GLY A 429 11.89 -10.59 -6.07
N LYS A 430 11.85 -11.70 -5.31
CA LYS A 430 10.60 -12.38 -4.93
C LYS A 430 9.77 -11.66 -3.86
N ASP A 431 10.40 -10.75 -3.14
CA ASP A 431 9.79 -10.00 -2.04
C ASP A 431 9.28 -8.62 -2.49
N ILE A 432 9.56 -8.25 -3.75
CA ILE A 432 9.09 -7.00 -4.37
C ILE A 432 7.64 -7.18 -4.80
N ASP A 433 6.83 -6.16 -4.54
CA ASP A 433 5.50 -6.05 -5.08
C ASP A 433 5.50 -6.23 -6.62
N PRO A 434 4.71 -7.17 -7.18
CA PRO A 434 4.77 -7.47 -8.61
C PRO A 434 4.51 -6.28 -9.53
N ALA A 435 3.60 -5.36 -9.16
CA ALA A 435 3.33 -4.16 -9.95
C ALA A 435 4.51 -3.20 -9.92
N SER A 436 5.07 -3.01 -8.73
CA SER A 436 6.28 -2.22 -8.54
C SER A 436 7.44 -2.78 -9.36
N GLY A 437 7.66 -4.10 -9.33
CA GLY A 437 8.70 -4.78 -10.11
C GLY A 437 8.53 -4.62 -11.62
N TYR A 438 7.32 -4.80 -12.14
CA TYR A 438 7.02 -4.63 -13.57
C TYR A 438 7.25 -3.19 -14.04
N PHE A 439 6.79 -2.20 -13.27
CA PHE A 439 6.95 -0.78 -13.58
C PHE A 439 8.43 -0.36 -13.62
N PHE A 440 9.22 -0.80 -12.64
CA PHE A 440 10.67 -0.51 -12.61
C PHE A 440 11.44 -1.18 -13.75
N MET A 441 11.04 -2.39 -14.17
CA MET A 441 11.63 -3.04 -15.35
C MET A 441 11.35 -2.26 -16.64
N GLN A 442 10.14 -1.72 -16.82
CA GLN A 442 9.80 -0.92 -18.01
C GLN A 442 10.57 0.40 -18.10
N ILE A 443 10.80 1.07 -16.96
CA ILE A 443 11.59 2.32 -16.93
C ILE A 443 13.04 2.04 -17.35
N ASN A 444 13.62 0.94 -16.85
CA ASN A 444 15.02 0.60 -17.14
C ASN A 444 15.22 0.08 -18.57
N THR A 445 14.20 -0.50 -19.22
CA THR A 445 14.28 -0.93 -20.62
C THR A 445 14.00 0.17 -21.62
N CYS A 446 13.28 1.24 -21.25
CA CYS A 446 13.10 2.41 -22.11
C CYS A 446 14.28 3.40 -22.07
N GLY A 447 15.25 3.20 -21.17
CA GLY A 447 16.44 4.03 -21.01
C GLY A 447 17.73 3.44 -21.59
N ALA A 448 17.66 2.36 -22.39
CA ALA A 448 18.80 1.70 -23.01
C ALA A 448 18.87 1.94 -24.52
#